data_AF-A0A1M5SP97-F1
#
_entry.id   AF-A0A1M5SP97-F1
#
_cell.length_a   1.000
_cell.length_b   1.000
_cell.length_c   1.000
_cell.angle_alpha   90.00
_cell.angle_beta   90.00
_cell.angle_gamma   90.00
#
_symmetry.space_group_name_H-M   'P 1'
#
loop_
_entity.id
_entity.type
_entity.pdbx_description
1 polymer ?
#
loop_
_entity_poly.entity_id
_entity_poly.type
_entity_poly.pdbx_seq_one_letter_code
_entity_poly.pdbx_strand_id
1 'polypeptide(L)'
;MSNKEQEELYYIEAKKRVSQLKWFYIHLAAYLVVVTFVIWNLLIIEDTPYTDAILAINYSTVVIWGFFVVLNAIKVFKGRSLFNKKWEEKKIKEFMGENHKTWE
;
A
#
# COMPACT_ATOMS: atom_id res chain seq x y z
N MET A 1 -12.82 -13.18 28.90
CA MET A 1 -13.13 -12.81 27.51
C MET A 1 -13.52 -14.09 26.79
N SER A 2 -14.71 -14.13 26.20
CA SER A 2 -15.25 -15.29 25.48
C SER A 2 -14.49 -15.51 24.17
N ASN A 3 -14.41 -16.75 23.70
CA ASN A 3 -13.77 -17.10 22.42
C ASN A 3 -14.39 -16.28 21.25
N LYS A 4 -15.71 -16.04 21.30
CA LYS A 4 -16.43 -15.20 20.33
C LYS A 4 -16.00 -13.72 20.36
N GLU A 5 -15.71 -13.17 21.54
CA GLU A 5 -15.25 -11.79 21.68
C GLU A 5 -13.84 -11.62 21.11
N GLN A 6 -12.98 -12.63 21.26
CA GLN A 6 -11.64 -12.62 20.67
C GLN A 6 -11.70 -12.70 19.14
N GLU A 7 -12.53 -13.58 18.58
CA GLU A 7 -12.75 -13.70 17.13
C GLU A 7 -13.23 -12.38 16.49
N GLU A 8 -14.19 -11.71 17.11
CA GLU A 8 -14.68 -10.38 16.69
C GLU A 8 -13.57 -9.33 16.68
N LEU A 9 -12.73 -9.27 17.72
CA LEU A 9 -11.61 -8.33 17.81
C LEU A 9 -10.58 -8.57 16.69
N TYR A 10 -10.23 -9.84 16.43
CA TYR A 10 -9.33 -10.19 15.33
C TYR A 10 -9.91 -9.82 13.96
N TYR A 11 -11.21 -10.06 13.77
CA TYR A 11 -11.90 -9.69 12.53
C TYR A 11 -11.90 -8.18 12.29
N ILE A 12 -12.19 -7.38 13.32
CA ILE A 12 -12.18 -5.91 13.24
C ILE A 12 -10.77 -5.42 12.89
N GLU A 13 -9.74 -5.98 13.52
CA GLU A 13 -8.36 -5.60 13.24
C GLU A 13 -7.94 -5.98 11.81
N ALA A 14 -8.27 -7.18 11.35
CA ALA A 14 -8.02 -7.63 9.98
C ALA A 14 -8.73 -6.73 8.96
N LYS A 15 -10.00 -6.39 9.19
CA LYS A 15 -10.78 -5.48 8.33
C LYS A 15 -10.16 -4.08 8.26
N LYS A 16 -9.70 -3.54 9.39
CA LYS A 16 -9.01 -2.25 9.45
C LYS A 16 -7.73 -2.25 8.61
N ARG A 17 -6.94 -3.33 8.70
CA ARG A 17 -5.70 -3.50 7.90
C ARG A 17 -6.00 -3.57 6.39
N VAL A 18 -7.03 -4.31 5.99
CA VAL A 18 -7.45 -4.39 4.57
C VAL A 18 -7.93 -3.03 4.06
N SER A 19 -8.70 -2.30 4.87
CA SER A 19 -9.17 -0.95 4.51
C SER A 19 -8.00 0.02 4.29
N GLN A 20 -7.00 0.02 5.18
CA GLN A 20 -5.79 0.84 5.03
C GLN A 20 -5.00 0.49 3.77
N LEU A 21 -4.91 -0.80 3.43
CA LEU A 21 -4.26 -1.25 2.22
C LEU A 21 -4.99 -0.78 0.95
N LYS A 22 -6.33 -0.86 0.92
CA LYS A 22 -7.14 -0.38 -0.19
C LYS A 22 -6.91 1.12 -0.42
N TRP A 23 -6.92 1.91 0.65
CA TRP A 23 -6.63 3.34 0.58
C TRP A 23 -5.22 3.63 0.06
N PHE A 24 -4.21 2.88 0.51
CA PHE A 24 -2.85 3.00 -0.01
C PHE A 24 -2.78 2.77 -1.53
N TYR A 25 -3.40 1.70 -2.02
CA TYR A 25 -3.39 1.39 -3.47
C TYR A 25 -4.12 2.45 -4.30
N ILE A 26 -5.22 3.01 -3.81
CA ILE A 26 -5.92 4.10 -4.49
C ILE A 26 -5.01 5.33 -4.60
N HIS A 27 -4.33 5.72 -3.51
CA HIS A 27 -3.40 6.86 -3.54
C HIS A 27 -2.18 6.58 -4.43
N LEU A 28 -1.63 5.37 -4.41
CA LEU A 28 -0.53 4.96 -5.28
C LEU A 28 -0.95 4.99 -6.76
N ALA A 29 -2.11 4.46 -7.09
CA ALA A 29 -2.63 4.49 -8.46
C ALA A 29 -2.86 5.94 -8.93
N ALA A 30 -3.47 6.78 -8.10
CA ALA A 30 -3.63 8.21 -8.40
C ALA A 30 -2.27 8.91 -8.60
N TYR A 31 -1.28 8.60 -7.76
CA TYR A 31 0.08 9.13 -7.93
C TYR A 31 0.71 8.73 -9.27
N LEU A 32 0.59 7.47 -9.68
CA LEU A 32 1.10 7.00 -10.98
C LEU A 32 0.41 7.71 -12.15
N VAL A 33 -0.89 7.94 -12.06
CA VAL A 33 -1.65 8.71 -13.05
C VAL A 33 -1.14 10.15 -13.12
N VAL A 34 -0.99 10.84 -11.98
CA VAL A 34 -0.46 12.21 -11.92
C VAL A 34 0.96 12.29 -12.49
N VAL A 35 1.84 11.36 -12.13
CA VAL A 35 3.21 11.30 -12.65
C VAL A 35 3.20 11.11 -14.17
N THR A 36 2.30 10.27 -14.70
CA THR A 36 2.15 10.09 -16.15
C THR A 36 1.72 11.39 -16.83
N PHE A 37 0.77 12.12 -16.25
CA PHE A 37 0.36 13.44 -16.75
C PHE A 37 1.48 14.47 -16.68
N VAL A 38 2.27 14.47 -15.60
CA VAL A 38 3.44 15.37 -15.47
C VAL A 38 4.47 15.05 -16.55
N ILE A 39 4.83 13.78 -16.75
CA ILE A 39 5.76 13.36 -17.81
C ILE A 39 5.22 13.76 -19.18
N TRP A 40 3.94 13.53 -19.43
CA TRP A 40 3.30 13.94 -20.69
C TRP A 40 3.39 15.45 -20.90
N ASN A 41 3.09 16.25 -19.87
CA ASN A 41 3.20 17.70 -19.92
C ASN A 41 4.62 18.16 -20.22
N LEU A 42 5.64 17.53 -19.62
CA LEU A 42 7.05 17.82 -19.88
C LEU A 42 7.48 17.54 -21.33
N LEU A 43 6.83 16.59 -22.01
CA LEU A 43 7.15 16.26 -23.41
C LEU A 43 6.54 17.23 -24.42
N ILE A 44 5.42 17.88 -24.08
CA ILE A 44 4.66 18.76 -24.99
C ILE A 44 4.81 20.24 -24.67
N ILE A 45 5.47 20.59 -23.55
CA ILE A 45 5.58 21.98 -23.12
C ILE A 45 6.45 22.77 -24.09
N GLU A 46 5.92 23.89 -24.57
CA GLU A 46 6.67 24.85 -25.39
C GLU A 46 7.36 25.88 -24.49
N ASP A 47 8.42 26.51 -25.00
CA ASP A 47 9.15 27.54 -24.27
C ASP A 47 8.30 28.81 -24.18
N THR A 48 7.77 29.07 -22.98
CA THR A 48 6.96 30.23 -22.64
C THR A 48 7.53 30.90 -21.40
N PRO A 49 7.21 32.18 -21.13
CA PRO A 49 7.63 32.85 -19.89
C PRO A 49 7.15 32.16 -18.60
N TYR A 50 6.18 31.25 -18.70
CA TYR A 50 5.60 30.52 -17.58
C TYR A 50 6.18 29.12 -17.40
N THR A 51 7.04 28.65 -18.32
CA THR A 51 7.57 27.28 -18.33
C THR A 51 8.30 26.95 -17.03
N ASP A 52 9.12 27.86 -16.50
CA ASP A 52 9.82 27.65 -15.22
C ASP A 52 8.86 27.48 -14.04
N ALA A 53 7.79 28.26 -14.00
CA ALA A 53 6.78 28.16 -12.94
C ALA A 53 6.01 26.83 -13.03
N ILE A 54 5.66 26.40 -14.24
CA ILE A 54 4.98 25.12 -14.49
C ILE A 54 5.90 23.95 -14.09
N LEU A 55 7.18 24.00 -14.47
CA LEU A 55 8.18 23.01 -14.09
C LEU A 55 8.33 22.93 -12.57
N ALA A 56 8.43 24.07 -11.87
CA ALA A 56 8.53 24.10 -10.42
C ALA A 56 7.32 23.45 -9.72
N ILE A 57 6.10 23.71 -10.21
CA ILE A 57 4.87 23.09 -9.70
C ILE A 57 4.86 21.59 -9.99
N ASN A 58 5.23 21.16 -11.19
CA ASN A 58 5.28 19.76 -11.57
C ASN A 58 6.28 18.97 -10.69
N TYR A 59 7.51 19.47 -10.55
CA TYR A 59 8.53 18.81 -9.72
C TYR A 59 8.13 18.76 -8.24
N SER A 60 7.67 19.89 -7.68
CA SER A 60 7.24 19.93 -6.28
C SER A 60 6.06 18.99 -6.02
N THR A 61 5.10 18.91 -6.95
CA THR A 61 3.96 17.98 -6.85
C THR A 61 4.44 16.54 -6.80
N VAL A 62 5.32 16.11 -7.73
CA VAL A 62 5.84 14.74 -7.78
C VAL A 62 6.64 14.39 -6.53
N VAL A 63 7.47 15.30 -6.04
CA VAL A 63 8.32 15.08 -4.85
C VAL A 63 7.49 15.00 -3.58
N ILE A 64 6.58 15.95 -3.34
CA ILE A 64 5.76 16.00 -2.12
C ILE A 64 4.79 14.82 -2.09
N TRP A 65 4.12 14.52 -3.21
CA TRP A 65 3.22 13.36 -3.28
C TRP A 65 3.98 12.05 -3.17
N GLY A 66 5.14 11.93 -3.82
CA GLY A 66 6.00 10.75 -3.73
C GLY A 66 6.40 10.48 -2.27
N PHE A 67 6.79 11.53 -1.54
CA PHE A 67 7.10 11.43 -0.12
C PHE A 67 5.90 10.95 0.70
N PHE A 68 4.70 11.48 0.45
CA PHE A 68 3.48 11.05 1.16
C PHE A 68 3.09 9.59 0.86
N VAL A 69 3.29 9.14 -0.38
CA VAL A 69 3.09 7.73 -0.77
C VAL A 69 4.09 6.82 -0.06
N VAL A 70 5.37 7.20 0.00
CA VAL A 70 6.41 6.42 0.70
C VAL A 70 6.09 6.31 2.21
N LEU A 71 5.71 7.41 2.85
CA LEU A 71 5.30 7.38 4.26
C LEU A 71 4.09 6.48 4.51
N ASN A 72 3.07 6.54 3.63
CA ASN A 72 1.94 5.63 3.72
C ASN A 72 2.34 4.17 3.46
N ALA A 73 3.24 3.91 2.53
CA ALA A 73 3.78 2.57 2.29
C ALA A 73 4.43 2.05 3.58
N ILE A 74 5.34 2.81 4.19
CA ILE A 74 5.97 2.44 5.45
C ILE A 74 4.91 2.16 6.52
N LYS A 75 3.89 3.00 6.67
CA LYS A 75 2.81 2.80 7.65
C LYS A 75 2.00 1.53 7.42
N VAL A 76 1.63 1.23 6.17
CA VAL A 76 0.84 0.04 5.81
C VAL A 76 1.68 -1.24 5.88
N PHE A 77 2.95 -1.17 5.50
CA PHE A 77 3.85 -2.34 5.45
C PHE A 77 4.63 -2.58 6.75
N LYS A 78 4.71 -1.62 7.69
CA LYS A 78 5.40 -1.81 8.99
C LYS A 78 4.84 -3.00 9.79
N GLY A 79 3.54 -3.27 9.71
CA GLY A 79 2.91 -4.43 10.37
C GLY A 79 2.88 -5.70 9.50
N ARG A 80 3.20 -5.57 8.21
CA ARG A 80 3.19 -6.64 7.23
C ARG A 80 4.63 -6.85 6.82
N SER A 81 5.42 -7.43 7.74
CA SER A 81 6.83 -7.71 7.51
C SER A 81 6.99 -8.32 6.12
N LEU A 82 7.53 -7.52 5.19
CA LEU A 82 7.87 -7.94 3.84
C LEU A 82 8.90 -9.08 3.85
N PHE A 83 9.43 -9.43 5.03
CA PHE A 83 10.48 -10.38 5.30
C PHE A 83 10.11 -11.52 6.26
N ASN A 84 8.86 -11.65 6.71
CA ASN A 84 8.51 -12.73 7.65
C ASN A 84 8.15 -14.03 6.91
N LYS A 85 9.07 -14.52 6.07
CA LYS A 85 9.03 -15.88 5.52
C LYS A 85 8.73 -16.90 6.62
N LYS A 86 9.28 -16.72 7.83
CA LYS A 86 9.02 -17.58 8.99
C LYS A 86 7.55 -17.63 9.44
N TRP A 87 6.79 -16.52 9.35
CA TRP A 87 5.37 -16.52 9.68
C TRP A 87 4.53 -17.19 8.59
N GLU A 88 4.89 -16.96 7.33
CA GLU A 88 4.25 -17.59 6.17
C GLU A 88 4.48 -19.10 6.20
N GLU A 89 5.71 -19.53 6.44
CA GLU A 89 6.11 -20.94 6.58
C GLU A 89 5.44 -21.61 7.78
N LYS A 90 5.30 -20.89 8.91
CA LYS A 90 4.54 -21.38 10.07
C LYS A 90 3.07 -21.59 9.74
N LYS A 91 2.43 -20.64 9.05
CA LYS A 91 1.01 -20.75 8.67
C LYS A 91 0.77 -21.83 7.62
N ILE A 92 1.64 -21.94 6.62
CA ILE A 92 1.61 -23.01 5.63
C ILE A 92 1.75 -24.39 6.30
N LYS A 93 2.62 -24.52 7.30
CA LYS A 93 2.79 -25.76 8.08
C LYS A 93 1.58 -26.08 8.96
N GLU A 94 0.92 -25.06 9.50
CA GLU A 94 -0.34 -25.19 10.25
C GLU A 94 -1.46 -25.71 9.33
N PHE A 95 -1.62 -25.12 8.13
CA PHE A 95 -2.60 -25.58 7.13
C PHE A 95 -2.29 -26.95 6.52
N MET A 96 -1.01 -27.30 6.34
CA MET A 96 -0.62 -28.66 5.89
C MET A 96 -0.79 -29.71 6.99
N GLY A 97 -0.70 -29.34 8.27
CA GLY A 97 -0.87 -30.25 9.40
C GLY A 97 -2.32 -30.53 9.78
N GLU A 98 -3.25 -29.59 9.54
CA GLU A 98 -4.65 -29.73 9.96
C GLU A 98 -5.54 -30.54 9.00
N ASN A 99 -5.09 -30.82 7.77
CA ASN A 99 -5.80 -31.69 6.83
C ASN A 99 -5.49 -33.19 6.98
N HIS A 100 -4.70 -33.58 7.99
CA HIS A 100 -4.45 -34.98 8.33
C HIS A 100 -5.26 -35.43 9.56
N LYS A 101 -6.52 -35.00 9.66
CA LYS A 101 -7.52 -35.82 10.35
C LYS A 101 -8.02 -36.85 9.35
N THR A 102 -7.26 -37.94 9.24
CA THR A 102 -7.78 -39.19 8.71
C THR A 102 -9.04 -39.52 9.50
N TRP A 103 -10.16 -39.58 8.79
CA TRP A 103 -11.37 -40.19 9.30
C TRP A 103 -11.11 -41.69 9.43
N GLU A 104 -10.63 -42.11 10.58
CA GLU A 104 -10.76 -43.49 11.07
C GLU A 104 -11.41 -43.47 12.46
#